data_AF-A0A804RB88-F1
#
_entry.id   AF-A0A804RB88-F1
#
_cell.length_a   1.000
_cell.length_b   1.000
_cell.length_c   1.000
_cell.angle_alpha   90.00
_cell.angle_beta   90.00
_cell.angle_gamma   90.00
#
_symmetry.space_group_name_H-M   'P 1'
#
loop_
_entity.id
_entity.type
_entity.pdbx_description
1 polymer ?
#
loop_
_entity_poly.entity_id
_entity_poly.type
_entity_poly.pdbx_seq_one_letter_code
_entity_poly.pdbx_strand_id
1 'polypeptide(L)'
;MSPAVASASSGDRIRTYEDFVRVHAYLLAAAGIPPSLHRRLYRKLADEVFDGGEVFAVEPCEDGRQRRLVLTADQSLGKESDVFLVDHAWSFRLPDALKQLREVPGLAERMAALMCVDLDRKIEADEQDDDESGSLEHVSQVVEKERARVQERSDSTAWLELEELGIDDDMLVALDLSANFPNLVALNLWGNKLRDPEKVMQEIRKCTKLKALWLNENPVLGKSIDKAVFDGLSGLEIYNSHFTSKAGEWALGFCADIVGADNPCSSVESTLFGSIGTIDLSDRCIHKLPEVFSPSKLPSLSKLNIRGNPLDQISGDDLLKLFGGFTQLQELEVDIPGPLGNSAISILESLPNLSLLNGVDSSSIIESGKHIVDSALEPRLPEWSPEEPLAERVIGAMWLYLMTYRLADDEKIDETPVWYVMDELGSAMRHSDNANFRIAPFLFMPEGKLHTAISYTILWPTHDVHTGEECTRDFLFGIGIQEVPGTASIK
;
A
#
# COMPACT_ATOMS: atom_id res chain seq x y z
N MET A 1 50.98 -47.46 -6.46
CA MET A 1 51.50 -46.16 -5.99
C MET A 1 50.35 -45.18 -6.04
N SER A 2 49.67 -45.04 -4.91
CA SER A 2 48.60 -44.06 -4.71
C SER A 2 49.20 -42.66 -4.57
N PRO A 3 48.57 -41.58 -5.08
CA PRO A 3 48.95 -40.24 -4.68
C PRO A 3 48.50 -40.03 -3.23
N ALA A 4 49.42 -39.48 -2.43
CA ALA A 4 49.26 -39.27 -1.01
C ALA A 4 48.07 -38.35 -0.70
N VAL A 5 47.21 -38.81 0.20
CA VAL A 5 46.29 -37.98 0.97
C VAL A 5 47.16 -37.02 1.77
N ALA A 6 47.17 -35.75 1.36
CA ALA A 6 47.70 -34.68 2.19
C ALA A 6 46.79 -34.56 3.41
N SER A 7 47.29 -34.98 4.57
CA SER A 7 46.64 -34.79 5.86
C SER A 7 46.39 -33.29 6.07
N ALA A 8 45.13 -32.89 6.11
CA ALA A 8 44.72 -31.55 6.49
C ALA A 8 45.27 -31.25 7.89
N SER A 9 46.22 -30.31 7.94
CA SER A 9 46.85 -29.86 9.17
C SER A 9 45.87 -29.07 10.03
N SER A 10 45.82 -29.40 11.32
CA SER A 10 45.20 -28.64 12.40
C SER A 10 45.44 -27.11 12.30
N GLY A 11 44.41 -26.33 11.97
CA GLY A 11 44.48 -24.86 11.95
C GLY A 11 43.27 -24.09 11.37
N ASP A 12 42.04 -24.60 11.51
CA ASP A 12 40.85 -24.29 10.66
C ASP A 12 40.21 -22.88 10.72
N ARG A 13 40.86 -21.83 11.26
CA ARG A 13 40.26 -20.47 11.22
C ARG A 13 40.54 -19.80 9.87
N ILE A 14 39.53 -19.24 9.23
CA ILE A 14 39.70 -18.39 8.04
C ILE A 14 40.43 -17.11 8.46
N ARG A 15 41.68 -16.96 8.02
CA ARG A 15 42.55 -15.83 8.39
C ARG A 15 42.96 -14.98 7.19
N THR A 16 42.71 -15.47 5.98
CA THR A 16 43.11 -14.81 4.74
C THR A 16 41.92 -14.72 3.78
N TYR A 17 42.00 -13.75 2.86
CA TYR A 17 41.04 -13.60 1.78
C TYR A 17 41.00 -14.84 0.88
N GLU A 18 42.15 -15.46 0.64
CA GLU A 18 42.28 -16.66 -0.18
C GLU A 18 41.58 -17.87 0.47
N ASP A 19 41.65 -18.00 1.80
CA ASP A 19 40.88 -19.00 2.54
C ASP A 19 39.37 -18.75 2.44
N PHE A 20 38.95 -17.48 2.60
CA PHE A 20 37.55 -17.09 2.48
C PHE A 20 36.96 -17.47 1.12
N VAL A 21 37.62 -17.07 0.02
CA VAL A 21 37.16 -17.38 -1.34
C VAL A 21 37.13 -18.88 -1.58
N ARG A 22 38.13 -19.64 -1.09
CA ARG A 22 38.18 -21.09 -1.25
C ARG A 22 37.02 -21.79 -0.55
N VAL A 23 36.76 -21.43 0.72
CA VAL A 23 35.70 -22.04 1.53
C VAL A 23 34.31 -21.64 1.04
N HIS A 24 34.11 -20.37 0.66
CA HIS A 24 32.79 -19.82 0.32
C HIS A 24 32.53 -19.76 -1.19
N ALA A 25 33.35 -20.40 -2.03
CA ALA A 25 33.28 -20.29 -3.48
C ALA A 25 31.86 -20.53 -4.03
N TYR A 26 31.20 -21.59 -3.57
CA TYR A 26 29.83 -21.92 -3.96
C TYR A 26 28.81 -20.87 -3.49
N LEU A 27 28.95 -20.36 -2.27
CA LEU A 27 28.05 -19.35 -1.72
C LEU A 27 28.20 -18.00 -2.44
N LEU A 28 29.44 -17.58 -2.71
CA LEU A 28 29.75 -16.37 -3.48
C LEU A 28 29.16 -16.45 -4.89
N ALA A 29 29.30 -17.60 -5.55
CA ALA A 29 28.76 -17.84 -6.89
C ALA A 29 27.22 -17.89 -6.88
N ALA A 30 26.61 -18.60 -5.93
CA ALA A 30 25.16 -18.76 -5.83
C ALA A 30 24.45 -17.44 -5.51
N ALA A 31 25.02 -16.63 -4.61
CA ALA A 31 24.52 -15.29 -4.32
C ALA A 31 24.71 -14.32 -5.51
N GLY A 32 25.64 -14.62 -6.42
CA GLY A 32 25.95 -13.78 -7.58
C GLY A 32 26.71 -12.51 -7.18
N ILE A 33 27.53 -12.58 -6.14
CA ILE A 33 28.28 -11.44 -5.62
C ILE A 33 29.45 -11.14 -6.57
N PRO A 34 29.57 -9.90 -7.08
CA PRO A 34 30.68 -9.48 -7.93
C PRO A 34 32.05 -9.78 -7.31
N PRO A 35 33.01 -10.37 -8.06
CA PRO A 35 34.36 -10.65 -7.56
C PRO A 35 35.10 -9.42 -7.02
N SER A 36 34.79 -8.22 -7.53
CA SER A 36 35.30 -6.94 -7.04
C SER A 36 34.93 -6.68 -5.57
N LEU A 37 33.79 -7.19 -5.11
CA LEU A 37 33.26 -6.98 -3.76
C LEU A 37 33.74 -8.03 -2.75
N HIS A 38 34.25 -9.20 -3.19
CA HIS A 38 34.59 -10.33 -2.30
C HIS A 38 35.58 -9.94 -1.20
N ARG A 39 36.60 -9.14 -1.53
CA ARG A 39 37.61 -8.72 -0.55
C ARG A 39 37.03 -7.76 0.49
N ARG A 40 36.11 -6.88 0.08
CA ARG A 40 35.45 -5.95 0.99
C ARG A 40 34.47 -6.71 1.89
N LEU A 41 33.68 -7.60 1.31
CA LEU A 41 32.78 -8.49 2.03
C LEU A 41 33.53 -9.30 3.10
N TYR A 42 34.66 -9.91 2.75
CA TYR A 42 35.47 -10.67 3.70
C TYR A 42 35.88 -9.83 4.92
N ARG A 43 36.34 -8.60 4.71
CA ARG A 43 36.72 -7.70 5.81
C ARG A 43 35.51 -7.41 6.70
N LYS A 44 34.38 -7.01 6.12
CA LYS A 44 33.16 -6.71 6.88
C LYS A 44 32.67 -7.93 7.68
N LEU A 45 32.72 -9.13 7.10
CA LEU A 45 32.34 -10.37 7.80
C LEU A 45 33.33 -10.75 8.90
N ALA A 46 34.64 -10.63 8.66
CA ALA A 46 35.65 -11.04 9.62
C ALA A 46 35.75 -10.09 10.83
N ASP A 47 35.46 -8.81 10.60
CA ASP A 47 35.51 -7.74 11.60
C ASP A 47 34.12 -7.34 12.12
N GLU A 48 33.05 -8.03 11.68
CA GLU A 48 31.64 -7.75 12.03
C GLU A 48 31.24 -6.27 11.84
N VAL A 49 31.58 -5.70 10.67
CA VAL A 49 31.35 -4.29 10.36
C VAL A 49 29.97 -4.09 9.74
N PHE A 50 29.08 -3.46 10.50
CA PHE A 50 27.75 -3.01 10.08
C PHE A 50 27.74 -1.50 9.87
N ASP A 51 28.08 -1.08 8.66
CA ASP A 51 28.20 0.33 8.26
C ASP A 51 27.01 0.85 7.45
N GLY A 52 25.93 0.06 7.31
CA GLY A 52 24.74 0.46 6.57
C GLY A 52 24.11 1.74 7.11
N GLY A 53 24.07 1.93 8.44
CA GLY A 53 23.52 3.13 9.07
C GLY A 53 24.33 4.41 8.87
N GLU A 54 25.58 4.31 8.35
CA GLU A 54 26.36 5.48 7.95
C GLU A 54 26.00 5.97 6.54
N VAL A 55 25.33 5.12 5.76
CA VAL A 55 25.06 5.34 4.34
C VAL A 55 23.58 5.52 4.05
N PHE A 56 22.73 4.81 4.79
CA PHE A 56 21.30 4.78 4.56
C PHE A 56 20.52 5.31 5.77
N ALA A 57 19.34 5.84 5.50
CA ALA A 57 18.31 6.09 6.51
C ALA A 57 17.07 5.25 6.22
N VAL A 58 16.37 4.89 7.28
CA VAL A 58 15.06 4.24 7.22
C VAL A 58 14.00 5.30 7.48
N GLU A 59 13.10 5.49 6.53
CA GLU A 59 12.03 6.50 6.62
C GLU A 59 10.66 5.81 6.62
N PRO A 60 9.68 6.29 7.41
CA PRO A 60 8.30 5.84 7.29
C PRO A 60 7.69 6.27 5.95
N CYS A 61 6.84 5.43 5.38
CA CYS A 61 6.02 5.69 4.19
C CYS A 61 4.66 5.00 4.31
N GLU A 62 3.74 5.24 3.37
CA GLU A 62 2.37 4.69 3.42
C GLU A 62 1.68 4.98 4.75
N ASP A 63 1.67 6.25 5.19
CA ASP A 63 1.13 6.70 6.48
C ASP A 63 1.70 5.95 7.70
N GLY A 64 2.98 5.58 7.60
CA GLY A 64 3.70 4.85 8.64
C GLY A 64 3.45 3.34 8.64
N ARG A 65 2.62 2.82 7.73
CA ARG A 65 2.36 1.37 7.58
C ARG A 65 3.51 0.61 6.90
N GLN A 66 4.48 1.33 6.33
CA GLN A 66 5.71 0.76 5.79
C GLN A 66 6.92 1.63 6.09
N ARG A 67 8.09 1.07 5.81
CA ARG A 67 9.36 1.79 5.81
C ARG A 67 10.05 1.63 4.46
N ARG A 68 10.76 2.67 4.05
CA ARG A 68 11.63 2.66 2.88
C ARG A 68 13.07 2.96 3.29
N LEU A 69 14.01 2.32 2.60
CA LEU A 69 15.43 2.56 2.76
C LEU A 69 15.88 3.63 1.75
N VAL A 70 16.51 4.71 2.21
CA VAL A 70 16.93 5.83 1.37
C VAL A 70 18.43 6.04 1.51
N LEU A 71 19.11 6.31 0.39
CA LEU A 71 20.53 6.69 0.41
C LEU A 71 20.67 8.12 0.95
N THR A 72 21.37 8.29 2.09
CA THR A 72 21.55 9.60 2.73
C THR A 72 23.01 10.07 2.76
N ALA A 73 23.96 9.23 2.35
CA ALA A 73 25.34 9.64 2.19
C ALA A 73 25.51 10.80 1.19
N ASP A 74 26.46 11.70 1.46
CA ASP A 74 26.79 12.84 0.58
C ASP A 74 27.28 12.43 -0.82
N GLN A 75 27.75 11.18 -0.96
CA GLN A 75 28.26 10.64 -2.22
C GLN A 75 27.30 9.58 -2.76
N SER A 76 27.06 9.62 -4.07
CA SER A 76 26.34 8.58 -4.78
C SER A 76 27.05 7.23 -4.64
N LEU A 77 26.28 6.16 -4.49
CA LEU A 77 26.81 4.80 -4.58
C LEU A 77 26.88 4.39 -6.04
N GLY A 78 28.08 4.07 -6.52
CA GLY A 78 28.23 3.53 -7.87
C GLY A 78 27.77 2.07 -7.94
N LYS A 79 27.43 1.61 -9.14
CA LYS A 79 27.19 0.21 -9.41
C LYS A 79 28.33 -0.66 -8.88
N GLU A 80 28.00 -1.66 -8.06
CA GLU A 80 28.94 -2.61 -7.46
C GLU A 80 30.11 -1.93 -6.71
N SER A 81 29.89 -0.72 -6.16
CA SER A 81 30.93 0.05 -5.48
C SER A 81 31.17 -0.39 -4.03
N ASP A 82 30.15 -0.94 -3.38
CA ASP A 82 30.17 -1.35 -1.98
C ASP A 82 29.29 -2.58 -1.72
N VAL A 83 29.39 -3.13 -0.52
CA VAL A 83 28.64 -4.30 -0.05
C VAL A 83 28.34 -4.13 1.42
N PHE A 84 27.12 -4.35 1.86
CA PHE A 84 26.71 -4.13 3.25
C PHE A 84 26.16 -5.41 3.87
N LEU A 85 26.30 -5.52 5.18
CA LEU A 85 25.80 -6.63 5.99
C LEU A 85 24.50 -6.24 6.66
N VAL A 86 23.56 -7.17 6.65
CA VAL A 86 22.27 -7.08 7.34
C VAL A 86 22.11 -8.32 8.19
N ASP A 87 21.72 -8.11 9.44
CA ASP A 87 21.46 -9.19 10.39
C ASP A 87 20.08 -9.80 10.21
N HIS A 88 19.92 -11.01 10.74
CA HIS A 88 18.63 -11.69 10.79
C HIS A 88 18.01 -11.45 12.17
N ALA A 89 17.14 -10.45 12.28
CA ALA A 89 16.48 -10.08 13.52
C ALA A 89 15.61 -11.22 14.10
N TRP A 90 15.08 -12.09 13.23
CA TRP A 90 14.34 -13.27 13.62
C TRP A 90 14.52 -14.38 12.59
N SER A 91 14.92 -15.59 13.03
CA SER A 91 15.05 -16.79 12.20
C SER A 91 14.27 -17.94 12.82
N PHE A 92 13.49 -18.66 12.01
CA PHE A 92 12.56 -19.68 12.51
C PHE A 92 12.19 -20.75 11.48
N ARG A 93 11.55 -21.81 11.94
CA ARG A 93 10.81 -22.76 11.08
C ARG A 93 9.34 -22.36 11.09
N LEU A 94 8.69 -22.37 9.92
CA LEU A 94 7.32 -21.87 9.79
C LEU A 94 6.33 -22.45 10.83
N PRO A 95 6.36 -23.75 11.19
CA PRO A 95 5.48 -24.29 12.24
C PRO A 95 5.70 -23.70 13.63
N ASP A 96 6.91 -23.20 13.90
CA ASP A 96 7.30 -22.64 15.20
C ASP A 96 7.05 -21.12 15.29
N ALA A 97 6.71 -20.45 14.18
CA ALA A 97 6.65 -19.00 14.09
C ALA A 97 5.73 -18.38 15.16
N LEU A 98 4.46 -18.78 15.16
CA LEU A 98 3.45 -18.27 16.11
C LEU A 98 3.78 -18.66 17.55
N LYS A 99 4.34 -19.85 17.76
CA LYS A 99 4.76 -20.30 19.08
C LYS A 99 5.87 -19.40 19.63
N GLN A 100 6.88 -19.10 18.82
CA GLN A 100 7.99 -18.22 19.21
C GLN A 100 7.49 -16.81 19.51
N LEU A 101 6.60 -16.24 18.69
CA LEU A 101 6.02 -14.91 18.94
C LEU A 101 5.30 -14.81 20.28
N ARG A 102 4.66 -15.90 20.73
CA ARG A 102 3.94 -15.95 22.01
C ARG A 102 4.84 -16.26 23.21
N GLU A 103 5.88 -17.07 23.02
CA GLU A 103 6.70 -17.61 24.14
C GLU A 103 8.03 -16.87 24.34
N VAL A 104 8.60 -16.27 23.30
CA VAL A 104 9.89 -15.55 23.37
C VAL A 104 9.64 -14.11 23.80
N PRO A 105 10.12 -13.69 25.00
CA PRO A 105 9.85 -12.35 25.51
C PRO A 105 10.33 -11.24 24.57
N GLY A 106 9.47 -10.25 24.31
CA GLY A 106 9.79 -9.09 23.50
C GLY A 106 9.85 -9.34 21.99
N LEU A 107 9.69 -10.58 21.52
CA LEU A 107 9.81 -10.88 20.10
C LEU A 107 8.64 -10.30 19.30
N ALA A 108 7.40 -10.48 19.78
CA ALA A 108 6.21 -9.95 19.12
C ALA A 108 6.25 -8.41 19.05
N GLU A 109 6.67 -7.74 20.12
CA GLU A 109 6.81 -6.28 20.16
C GLU A 109 7.85 -5.78 19.16
N ARG A 110 9.03 -6.41 19.12
CA ARG A 110 10.08 -6.03 18.15
C ARG A 110 9.64 -6.27 16.71
N MET A 111 9.01 -7.41 16.42
CA MET A 111 8.53 -7.71 15.07
C MET A 111 7.36 -6.82 14.67
N ALA A 112 6.45 -6.50 15.60
CA ALA A 112 5.34 -5.61 15.34
C ALA A 112 5.84 -4.18 15.02
N ALA A 113 6.79 -3.68 15.80
CA ALA A 113 7.43 -2.40 15.54
C ALA A 113 8.15 -2.39 14.20
N LEU A 114 8.93 -3.43 13.89
CA LEU A 114 9.66 -3.55 12.61
C LEU A 114 8.70 -3.60 11.41
N MET A 115 7.59 -4.35 11.54
CA MET A 115 6.60 -4.55 10.48
C MET A 115 5.50 -3.49 10.43
N CYS A 116 5.57 -2.48 11.30
CA CYS A 116 4.63 -1.36 11.39
C CYS A 116 3.17 -1.78 11.66
N VAL A 117 2.98 -2.78 12.52
CA VAL A 117 1.65 -3.28 12.94
C VAL A 117 1.32 -2.98 14.41
N ASP A 118 2.00 -1.97 14.96
CA ASP A 118 1.86 -1.44 16.33
C ASP A 118 1.47 0.04 16.37
N LEU A 119 1.02 0.61 15.24
CA LEU A 119 0.76 2.05 15.08
C LEU A 119 -0.30 2.59 16.06
N ASP A 120 -1.37 1.83 16.28
CA ASP A 120 -2.41 2.11 17.28
C ASP A 120 -1.84 2.28 18.69
N ARG A 121 -0.81 1.50 19.03
CA ARG A 121 -0.14 1.60 20.35
C ARG A 121 0.78 2.81 20.45
N LYS A 122 1.26 3.33 19.32
CA LYS A 122 2.01 4.60 19.27
C LYS A 122 1.07 5.78 19.42
N ILE A 123 -0.09 5.72 18.76
CA ILE A 123 -1.16 6.70 18.92
C ILE A 123 -1.61 6.72 20.39
N GLU A 124 -1.87 5.58 21.05
CA GLU A 124 -2.23 5.56 22.48
C GLU A 124 -1.13 6.11 23.42
N ALA A 125 0.14 6.02 23.02
CA ALA A 125 1.28 6.55 23.79
C ALA A 125 1.48 8.07 23.57
N ASP A 126 1.17 8.57 22.37
CA ASP A 126 1.16 9.99 22.05
C ASP A 126 -0.14 10.68 22.54
N GLU A 127 -1.26 9.95 22.61
CA GLU A 127 -2.55 10.37 23.18
C GLU A 127 -2.52 10.46 24.72
N GLN A 128 -1.56 9.82 25.38
CA GLN A 128 -1.32 10.05 26.82
C GLN A 128 -0.76 11.46 27.11
N ASP A 129 -0.33 12.19 26.08
CA ASP A 129 0.03 13.61 26.18
C ASP A 129 -1.09 14.56 25.65
N ASP A 130 -2.23 14.05 25.16
CA ASP A 130 -3.33 14.84 24.55
C ASP A 130 -4.73 14.51 25.14
N ASP A 131 -4.83 14.44 26.48
CA ASP A 131 -6.04 14.16 27.28
C ASP A 131 -7.17 15.24 27.18
N GLU A 132 -7.19 16.06 26.13
CA GLU A 132 -8.28 17.01 25.83
C GLU A 132 -9.15 16.66 24.61
N SER A 133 -8.73 15.73 23.74
CA SER A 133 -9.34 15.55 22.40
C SER A 133 -10.75 14.94 22.37
N GLY A 134 -11.17 14.23 23.43
CA GLY A 134 -12.49 13.57 23.52
C GLY A 134 -13.54 14.30 24.36
N SER A 135 -13.24 15.49 24.89
CA SER A 135 -14.20 16.23 25.71
C SER A 135 -15.29 16.88 24.85
N LEU A 136 -16.53 16.93 25.35
CA LEU A 136 -17.63 17.66 24.70
C LEU A 136 -17.27 19.14 24.46
N GLU A 137 -16.40 19.71 25.29
CA GLU A 137 -15.88 21.07 25.12
C GLU A 137 -15.02 21.19 23.86
N HIS A 138 -14.10 20.25 23.62
CA HIS A 138 -13.28 20.23 22.41
C HIS A 138 -14.14 20.08 21.14
N VAL A 139 -15.07 19.13 21.12
CA VAL A 139 -16.00 18.95 19.99
C VAL A 139 -16.84 20.20 19.76
N SER A 140 -17.31 20.84 20.85
CA SER A 140 -18.07 22.09 20.76
C SER A 140 -17.22 23.22 20.19
N GLN A 141 -15.94 23.32 20.53
CA GLN A 141 -15.02 24.32 19.95
C GLN A 141 -14.83 24.12 18.44
N VAL A 142 -14.71 22.88 17.97
CA VAL A 142 -14.62 22.56 16.53
C VAL A 142 -15.90 23.01 15.81
N VAL A 143 -17.07 22.68 16.38
CA VAL A 143 -18.38 23.06 15.87
C VAL A 143 -18.59 24.58 15.88
N GLU A 144 -18.13 25.29 16.90
CA GLU A 144 -18.18 26.75 16.98
C GLU A 144 -17.27 27.42 15.95
N LYS A 145 -16.07 26.87 15.73
CA LYS A 145 -15.14 27.34 14.71
C LYS A 145 -15.73 27.19 13.30
N GLU A 146 -16.33 26.05 12.98
CA GLU A 146 -16.98 25.85 11.69
C GLU A 146 -18.24 26.71 11.54
N ARG A 147 -18.99 26.94 12.63
CA ARG A 147 -20.10 27.91 12.63
C ARG A 147 -19.64 29.30 12.23
N ALA A 148 -18.52 29.77 12.79
CA ALA A 148 -17.97 31.08 12.45
C ALA A 148 -17.57 31.16 10.97
N ARG A 149 -16.89 30.13 10.44
CA ARG A 149 -16.51 30.05 9.03
C ARG A 149 -17.70 30.07 8.08
N VAL A 150 -18.78 29.36 8.42
CA VAL A 150 -20.01 29.34 7.61
C VAL A 150 -20.70 30.70 7.59
N GLN A 151 -20.66 31.47 8.68
CA GLN A 151 -21.24 32.82 8.74
C GLN A 151 -20.50 33.84 7.89
N GLU A 152 -19.19 33.64 7.65
CA GLU A 152 -18.40 34.50 6.75
C GLU A 152 -18.66 34.22 5.26
N ARG A 153 -19.27 33.07 4.93
CA ARG A 153 -19.55 32.65 3.55
C ARG A 153 -20.92 33.13 3.07
N SER A 154 -21.00 33.55 1.81
CA SER A 154 -22.22 34.10 1.20
C SER A 154 -23.37 33.09 1.03
N ASP A 155 -23.08 31.79 0.84
CA ASP A 155 -24.10 30.74 0.61
C ASP A 155 -24.54 30.05 1.91
N SER A 156 -23.85 30.33 3.04
CA SER A 156 -24.10 29.69 4.36
C SER A 156 -24.13 28.14 4.31
N THR A 157 -23.59 27.53 3.27
CA THR A 157 -23.47 26.08 3.11
C THR A 157 -22.38 25.55 4.04
N ALA A 158 -22.68 24.45 4.73
CA ALA A 158 -21.78 23.86 5.73
C ALA A 158 -21.27 22.49 5.29
N TRP A 159 -19.99 22.28 5.56
CA TRP A 159 -19.30 20.99 5.46
C TRP A 159 -18.60 20.79 6.79
N LEU A 160 -18.88 19.68 7.47
CA LEU A 160 -18.35 19.42 8.80
C LEU A 160 -17.43 18.21 8.78
N GLU A 161 -16.18 18.45 9.18
CA GLU A 161 -15.18 17.43 9.47
C GLU A 161 -15.17 17.18 10.97
N LEU A 162 -15.78 16.09 11.40
CA LEU A 162 -15.86 15.65 12.80
C LEU A 162 -15.31 14.23 12.95
N GLU A 163 -14.28 13.88 12.18
CA GLU A 163 -13.62 12.58 12.22
C GLU A 163 -12.73 12.42 13.47
N GLU A 164 -12.71 11.22 14.04
CA GLU A 164 -11.82 10.81 15.13
C GLU A 164 -11.88 11.68 16.40
N LEU A 165 -12.99 12.41 16.60
CA LEU A 165 -13.20 13.27 17.77
C LEU A 165 -13.76 12.54 18.99
N GLY A 166 -13.90 11.21 18.91
CA GLY A 166 -14.46 10.39 19.98
C GLY A 166 -15.93 10.66 20.30
N ILE A 167 -16.70 11.20 19.35
CA ILE A 167 -18.12 11.57 19.52
C ILE A 167 -18.96 10.32 19.80
N ASP A 168 -19.69 10.33 20.92
CA ASP A 168 -20.69 9.30 21.23
C ASP A 168 -22.12 9.74 20.84
N ASP A 169 -23.09 8.85 21.03
CA ASP A 169 -24.48 9.10 20.63
C ASP A 169 -25.12 10.30 21.35
N ASP A 170 -24.75 10.57 22.61
CA ASP A 170 -25.34 11.66 23.40
C ASP A 170 -24.68 13.00 23.03
N MET A 171 -23.37 13.00 22.74
CA MET A 171 -22.66 14.14 22.18
C MET A 171 -23.24 14.55 20.83
N LEU A 172 -23.47 13.59 19.91
CA LEU A 172 -24.08 13.86 18.60
C LEU A 172 -25.45 14.55 18.72
N VAL A 173 -26.28 14.12 19.67
CA VAL A 173 -27.58 14.76 19.97
C VAL A 173 -27.37 16.17 20.53
N ALA A 174 -26.41 16.37 21.44
CA ALA A 174 -26.10 17.66 22.03
C ALA A 174 -25.59 18.69 21.02
N LEU A 175 -24.94 18.24 19.94
CA LEU A 175 -24.46 19.11 18.86
C LEU A 175 -25.57 19.78 18.05
N ASP A 176 -26.81 19.27 18.09
CA ASP A 176 -27.98 19.80 17.36
C ASP A 176 -27.63 20.33 15.96
N LEU A 177 -27.00 19.47 15.15
CA LEU A 177 -26.39 19.83 13.86
C LEU A 177 -27.36 20.58 12.95
N SER A 178 -28.66 20.28 13.01
CA SER A 178 -29.67 20.91 12.17
C SER A 178 -29.98 22.36 12.55
N ALA A 179 -30.01 22.69 13.85
CA ALA A 179 -30.18 24.07 14.31
C ALA A 179 -28.88 24.85 14.08
N ASN A 180 -27.76 24.17 14.26
CA ASN A 180 -26.44 24.75 14.17
C ASN A 180 -25.99 24.98 12.72
N PHE A 181 -26.37 24.12 11.78
CA PHE A 181 -26.00 24.15 10.37
C PHE A 181 -27.20 23.77 9.48
N PRO A 182 -28.16 24.68 9.27
CA PRO A 182 -29.38 24.38 8.51
C PRO A 182 -29.12 24.04 7.03
N ASN A 183 -27.95 24.39 6.50
CA ASN A 183 -27.50 24.09 5.14
C ASN A 183 -26.32 23.11 5.12
N LEU A 184 -26.28 22.13 6.03
CA LEU A 184 -25.28 21.08 6.05
C LEU A 184 -25.42 20.18 4.80
N VAL A 185 -24.38 20.15 3.96
CA VAL A 185 -24.33 19.34 2.73
C VAL A 185 -23.43 18.12 2.86
N ALA A 186 -22.45 18.16 3.76
CA ALA A 186 -21.53 17.06 3.98
C ALA A 186 -21.19 16.95 5.47
N LEU A 187 -21.23 15.72 5.98
CA LEU A 187 -20.96 15.40 7.37
C LEU A 187 -20.02 14.21 7.45
N ASN A 188 -18.80 14.45 7.90
CA ASN A 188 -17.83 13.40 8.18
C ASN A 188 -17.83 13.13 9.69
N LEU A 189 -18.19 11.90 10.06
CA LEU A 189 -18.18 11.36 11.41
C LEU A 189 -17.32 10.08 11.48
N TRP A 190 -16.36 9.92 10.58
CA TRP A 190 -15.46 8.76 10.53
C TRP A 190 -14.77 8.52 11.88
N GLY A 191 -14.64 7.26 12.31
CA GLY A 191 -13.78 6.91 13.45
C GLY A 191 -14.29 7.39 14.82
N ASN A 192 -15.61 7.52 14.98
CA ASN A 192 -16.22 7.96 16.24
C ASN A 192 -16.82 6.79 17.04
N LYS A 193 -17.43 7.10 18.19
CA LYS A 193 -17.92 6.11 19.17
C LYS A 193 -19.44 5.91 19.08
N LEU A 194 -20.05 6.15 17.91
CA LEU A 194 -21.48 6.02 17.68
C LEU A 194 -21.92 4.55 17.72
N ARG A 195 -23.00 4.25 18.44
CA ARG A 195 -23.47 2.86 18.68
C ARG A 195 -24.96 2.66 18.43
N ASP A 196 -25.77 3.69 18.58
CA ASP A 196 -27.24 3.61 18.54
C ASP A 196 -27.77 4.07 17.17
N PRO A 197 -28.20 3.13 16.28
CA PRO A 197 -28.64 3.48 14.95
C PRO A 197 -29.87 4.40 14.94
N GLU A 198 -30.77 4.24 15.91
CA GLU A 198 -31.97 5.04 16.02
C GLU A 198 -31.65 6.50 16.38
N LYS A 199 -30.77 6.72 17.38
CA LYS A 199 -30.31 8.07 17.76
C LYS A 199 -29.56 8.75 16.61
N VAL A 200 -28.59 8.05 16.03
CA VAL A 200 -27.78 8.58 14.91
C VAL A 200 -28.69 8.99 13.75
N MET A 201 -29.61 8.11 13.33
CA MET A 201 -30.53 8.42 12.24
C MET A 201 -31.54 9.51 12.59
N GLN A 202 -31.97 9.62 13.85
CA GLN A 202 -32.86 10.69 14.29
C GLN A 202 -32.21 12.07 14.12
N GLU A 203 -30.91 12.21 14.44
CA GLU A 203 -30.18 13.46 14.25
C GLU A 203 -29.87 13.74 12.78
N ILE A 204 -29.35 12.74 12.05
CA ILE A 204 -28.97 12.91 10.65
C ILE A 204 -30.19 13.27 9.78
N ARG A 205 -31.38 12.69 10.04
CA ARG A 205 -32.60 13.01 9.29
C ARG A 205 -33.04 14.48 9.42
N LYS A 206 -32.62 15.18 10.46
CA LYS A 206 -32.91 16.63 10.59
C LYS A 206 -32.10 17.45 9.59
N CYS A 207 -30.97 16.93 9.11
CA CYS A 207 -30.09 17.56 8.13
C CYS A 207 -30.61 17.35 6.70
N THR A 208 -31.73 17.98 6.36
CA THR A 208 -32.48 17.71 5.11
C THR A 208 -31.73 18.04 3.81
N LYS A 209 -30.63 18.78 3.84
CA LYS A 209 -29.81 19.14 2.68
C LYS A 209 -28.57 18.26 2.50
N LEU A 210 -28.40 17.24 3.34
CA LEU A 210 -27.22 16.40 3.33
C LEU A 210 -27.08 15.63 2.01
N LYS A 211 -25.90 15.76 1.39
CA LYS A 211 -25.47 15.13 0.14
C LYS A 211 -24.42 14.05 0.37
N ALA A 212 -23.55 14.22 1.37
CA ALA A 212 -22.55 13.23 1.76
C ALA A 212 -22.56 12.94 3.26
N LEU A 213 -22.34 11.67 3.60
CA LEU A 213 -22.24 11.18 4.97
C LEU A 213 -21.15 10.11 5.07
N TRP A 214 -20.23 10.28 6.01
CA TRP A 214 -19.23 9.26 6.36
C TRP A 214 -19.42 8.83 7.81
N LEU A 215 -19.72 7.54 8.00
CA LEU A 215 -19.86 6.85 9.28
C LEU A 215 -18.87 5.69 9.42
N ASN A 216 -17.89 5.58 8.50
CA ASN A 216 -16.82 4.58 8.52
C ASN A 216 -16.18 4.48 9.91
N GLU A 217 -15.71 3.28 10.29
CA GLU A 217 -15.04 3.03 11.58
C GLU A 217 -15.87 3.45 12.81
N ASN A 218 -17.21 3.40 12.74
CA ASN A 218 -18.08 3.55 13.90
C ASN A 218 -18.73 2.21 14.30
N PRO A 219 -18.88 1.91 15.60
CA PRO A 219 -19.56 0.70 16.09
C PRO A 219 -21.01 0.53 15.58
N VAL A 220 -21.67 1.62 15.16
CA VAL A 220 -23.05 1.63 14.65
C VAL A 220 -23.19 0.92 13.29
N LEU A 221 -22.09 0.73 12.54
CA LEU A 221 -22.12 0.20 11.18
C LEU A 221 -22.60 -1.26 11.11
N GLY A 222 -23.49 -1.52 10.14
CA GLY A 222 -24.10 -2.82 9.89
C GLY A 222 -25.41 -2.70 9.11
N LYS A 223 -25.98 -3.84 8.67
CA LYS A 223 -27.14 -3.89 7.75
C LYS A 223 -28.37 -3.08 8.18
N SER A 224 -28.54 -2.82 9.48
CA SER A 224 -29.69 -2.06 10.01
C SER A 224 -29.59 -0.57 9.69
N ILE A 225 -28.41 0.05 9.91
CA ILE A 225 -28.24 1.49 9.68
C ILE A 225 -28.17 1.81 8.18
N ASP A 226 -27.51 0.98 7.37
CA ASP A 226 -27.40 1.22 5.92
C ASP A 226 -28.78 1.34 5.27
N LYS A 227 -29.68 0.42 5.61
CA LYS A 227 -31.07 0.48 5.14
C LYS A 227 -31.77 1.75 5.62
N ALA A 228 -31.59 2.12 6.89
CA ALA A 228 -32.21 3.32 7.45
C ALA A 228 -31.70 4.62 6.79
N VAL A 229 -30.43 4.66 6.40
CA VAL A 229 -29.79 5.73 5.62
C VAL A 229 -30.42 5.81 4.23
N PHE A 230 -30.43 4.70 3.48
CA PHE A 230 -30.96 4.67 2.11
C PHE A 230 -32.47 4.96 2.05
N ASP A 231 -33.25 4.47 3.02
CA ASP A 231 -34.70 4.72 3.09
C ASP A 231 -35.01 6.14 3.62
N GLY A 232 -34.13 6.69 4.46
CA GLY A 232 -34.38 7.91 5.23
C GLY A 232 -33.84 9.20 4.63
N LEU A 233 -32.81 9.14 3.78
CA LEU A 233 -32.09 10.32 3.26
C LEU A 233 -32.20 10.38 1.73
N SER A 234 -33.32 10.91 1.24
CA SER A 234 -33.67 10.89 -0.19
C SER A 234 -32.77 11.74 -1.09
N GLY A 235 -31.98 12.66 -0.51
CA GLY A 235 -31.04 13.54 -1.22
C GLY A 235 -29.57 13.12 -1.12
N LEU A 236 -29.26 12.06 -0.38
CA LEU A 236 -27.89 11.62 -0.11
C LEU A 236 -27.28 10.98 -1.37
N GLU A 237 -26.21 11.56 -1.89
CA GLU A 237 -25.52 11.12 -3.10
C GLU A 237 -24.28 10.26 -2.80
N ILE A 238 -23.62 10.52 -1.68
CA ILE A 238 -22.45 9.76 -1.20
C ILE A 238 -22.70 9.25 0.22
N TYR A 239 -22.49 7.96 0.45
CA TYR A 239 -22.51 7.34 1.77
C TYR A 239 -21.28 6.46 1.94
N ASN A 240 -20.46 6.72 2.96
CA ASN A 240 -19.24 5.96 3.24
C ASN A 240 -18.34 5.84 2.01
N SER A 241 -18.12 6.97 1.33
CA SER A 241 -17.36 7.06 0.08
C SER A 241 -17.95 6.32 -1.13
N HIS A 242 -19.13 5.69 -1.02
CA HIS A 242 -19.83 5.04 -2.12
C HIS A 242 -20.95 5.89 -2.70
N PHE A 243 -21.18 5.75 -4.00
CA PHE A 243 -22.30 6.40 -4.68
C PHE A 243 -23.61 5.69 -4.32
N THR A 244 -24.61 6.48 -3.94
CA THR A 244 -25.97 5.95 -3.78
C THR A 244 -26.70 5.90 -5.12
N SER A 245 -27.89 5.30 -5.15
CA SER A 245 -28.79 5.37 -6.32
C SER A 245 -29.25 6.80 -6.69
N LYS A 246 -28.94 7.80 -5.86
CA LYS A 246 -29.27 9.22 -6.06
C LYS A 246 -28.07 10.04 -6.51
N ALA A 247 -26.88 9.44 -6.63
CA ALA A 247 -25.70 10.13 -7.10
C ALA A 247 -25.94 10.87 -8.43
N GLY A 248 -25.59 12.14 -8.46
CA GLY A 248 -25.84 13.07 -9.55
C GLY A 248 -24.70 14.06 -9.72
N GLU A 249 -25.04 15.32 -9.98
CA GLU A 249 -24.07 16.40 -10.19
C GLU A 249 -23.20 16.62 -8.94
N TRP A 250 -23.73 16.48 -7.73
CA TRP A 250 -22.95 16.77 -6.53
C TRP A 250 -21.87 15.71 -6.29
N ALA A 251 -22.23 14.42 -6.36
CA ALA A 251 -21.26 13.34 -6.21
C ALA A 251 -20.18 13.36 -7.31
N LEU A 252 -20.59 13.67 -8.55
CA LEU A 252 -19.62 13.82 -9.63
C LEU A 252 -18.71 15.05 -9.42
N GLY A 253 -19.27 16.15 -8.93
CA GLY A 253 -18.51 17.36 -8.59
C GLY A 253 -17.49 17.12 -7.48
N PHE A 254 -17.82 16.28 -6.49
CA PHE A 254 -16.87 15.85 -5.46
C PHE A 254 -15.71 15.04 -6.07
N CYS A 255 -15.99 14.06 -6.92
CA CYS A 255 -14.97 13.27 -7.64
C CYS A 255 -14.14 14.07 -8.67
N ALA A 256 -14.63 15.24 -9.07
CA ALA A 256 -13.98 16.13 -10.03
C ALA A 256 -13.28 17.33 -9.36
N ASP A 257 -13.16 17.32 -8.03
CA ASP A 257 -12.55 18.40 -7.23
C ASP A 257 -13.20 19.78 -7.44
N ILE A 258 -14.51 19.79 -7.74
CA ILE A 258 -15.32 21.01 -7.83
C ILE A 258 -15.88 21.39 -6.45
N VAL A 259 -16.22 20.37 -5.65
CA VAL A 259 -16.85 20.50 -4.35
C VAL A 259 -16.00 19.80 -3.30
N GLY A 260 -15.75 20.49 -2.19
CA GLY A 260 -15.01 19.95 -1.04
C GLY A 260 -15.17 20.85 0.18
N ALA A 261 -14.46 20.54 1.27
CA ALA A 261 -14.53 21.31 2.52
C ALA A 261 -14.19 22.81 2.36
N ASP A 262 -13.24 23.11 1.45
CA ASP A 262 -12.84 24.48 1.13
C ASP A 262 -13.86 25.24 0.28
N ASN A 263 -14.62 24.52 -0.55
CA ASN A 263 -15.64 25.05 -1.43
C ASN A 263 -16.95 24.25 -1.36
N PRO A 264 -17.66 24.27 -0.21
CA PRO A 264 -18.86 23.48 -0.07
C PRO A 264 -20.04 24.23 -0.70
N CYS A 265 -20.73 23.55 -1.61
CA CYS A 265 -21.90 24.09 -2.30
C CYS A 265 -23.10 23.14 -2.16
N SER A 266 -24.29 23.71 -2.15
CA SER A 266 -25.55 22.95 -2.11
C SER A 266 -25.95 22.36 -3.47
N SER A 267 -25.43 22.94 -4.54
CA SER A 267 -25.65 22.52 -5.93
C SER A 267 -24.44 22.89 -6.78
N VAL A 268 -24.08 22.03 -7.73
CA VAL A 268 -23.01 22.29 -8.69
C VAL A 268 -23.62 22.91 -9.95
N GLU A 269 -23.12 24.06 -10.38
CA GLU A 269 -23.56 24.65 -11.65
C GLU A 269 -23.13 23.76 -12.82
N SER A 270 -24.08 23.36 -13.68
CA SER A 270 -23.79 22.43 -14.78
C SER A 270 -22.70 22.93 -15.76
N THR A 271 -22.43 24.24 -15.79
CA THR A 271 -21.38 24.85 -16.61
C THR A 271 -19.96 24.50 -16.15
N LEU A 272 -19.76 24.17 -14.87
CA LEU A 272 -18.45 23.84 -14.30
C LEU A 272 -17.90 22.52 -14.84
N PHE A 273 -18.78 21.58 -15.19
CA PHE A 273 -18.41 20.30 -15.79
C PHE A 273 -17.78 20.45 -17.19
N GLY A 274 -18.03 21.57 -17.87
CA GLY A 274 -17.55 21.83 -19.22
C GLY A 274 -16.02 21.82 -19.37
N SER A 275 -15.30 22.22 -18.31
CA SER A 275 -13.84 22.35 -18.30
C SER A 275 -13.11 21.21 -17.57
N ILE A 276 -13.83 20.21 -17.06
CA ILE A 276 -13.22 19.14 -16.28
C ILE A 276 -12.43 18.21 -17.20
N GLY A 277 -11.13 18.10 -16.93
CA GLY A 277 -10.20 17.26 -17.67
C GLY A 277 -9.98 15.88 -17.04
N THR A 278 -10.18 15.73 -15.74
CA THR A 278 -9.89 14.51 -14.98
C THR A 278 -11.05 14.21 -14.04
N ILE A 279 -11.49 12.96 -13.99
CA ILE A 279 -12.46 12.47 -13.01
C ILE A 279 -11.99 11.13 -12.47
N ASP A 280 -11.92 11.03 -11.14
CA ASP A 280 -11.66 9.77 -10.45
C ASP A 280 -12.94 9.22 -9.80
N LEU A 281 -13.45 8.12 -10.37
CA LEU A 281 -14.59 7.38 -9.86
C LEU A 281 -14.20 6.06 -9.21
N SER A 282 -12.92 5.82 -8.89
CA SER A 282 -12.50 4.53 -8.35
C SER A 282 -13.15 4.20 -7.01
N ASP A 283 -13.45 2.92 -6.81
CA ASP A 283 -13.89 2.35 -5.52
C ASP A 283 -15.16 3.00 -4.94
N ARG A 284 -16.00 3.54 -5.81
CA ARG A 284 -17.26 4.22 -5.45
C ARG A 284 -18.47 3.28 -5.42
N CYS A 285 -18.29 1.97 -5.61
CA CYS A 285 -19.36 0.98 -5.67
C CYS A 285 -20.46 1.35 -6.69
N ILE A 286 -20.06 1.91 -7.83
CA ILE A 286 -20.98 2.39 -8.86
C ILE A 286 -21.51 1.19 -9.66
N HIS A 287 -22.81 0.92 -9.51
CA HIS A 287 -23.51 -0.06 -10.35
C HIS A 287 -24.01 0.53 -11.68
N LYS A 288 -24.32 1.84 -11.69
CA LYS A 288 -24.77 2.60 -12.86
C LYS A 288 -24.21 4.02 -12.78
N LEU A 289 -23.59 4.49 -13.86
CA LEU A 289 -23.10 5.86 -13.95
C LEU A 289 -24.26 6.87 -13.83
N PRO A 290 -24.09 7.98 -13.09
CA PRO A 290 -25.07 9.07 -13.04
C PRO A 290 -25.38 9.65 -14.42
N GLU A 291 -26.61 10.12 -14.65
CA GLU A 291 -27.01 10.69 -15.96
C GLU A 291 -26.19 11.93 -16.36
N VAL A 292 -25.67 12.68 -15.37
CA VAL A 292 -24.75 13.80 -15.61
C VAL A 292 -23.46 13.34 -16.30
N PHE A 293 -23.03 12.09 -16.07
CA PHE A 293 -21.84 11.52 -16.70
C PHE A 293 -22.13 11.22 -18.18
N SER A 294 -21.98 12.24 -19.02
CA SER A 294 -22.23 12.15 -20.46
C SER A 294 -21.28 13.05 -21.27
N PRO A 295 -20.98 12.68 -22.53
CA PRO A 295 -20.12 13.50 -23.39
C PRO A 295 -20.61 14.94 -23.58
N SER A 296 -21.91 15.17 -23.50
CA SER A 296 -22.50 16.51 -23.63
C SER A 296 -22.22 17.42 -22.43
N LYS A 297 -22.05 16.83 -21.24
CA LYS A 297 -21.81 17.55 -19.99
C LYS A 297 -20.32 17.65 -19.65
N LEU A 298 -19.52 16.68 -20.10
CA LEU A 298 -18.08 16.59 -19.86
C LEU A 298 -17.30 16.57 -21.19
N PRO A 299 -17.40 17.63 -22.02
CA PRO A 299 -16.77 17.64 -23.34
C PRO A 299 -15.23 17.65 -23.29
N SER A 300 -14.65 18.08 -22.17
CA SER A 300 -13.19 18.22 -21.99
C SER A 300 -12.54 17.03 -21.25
N LEU A 301 -13.32 15.99 -20.91
CA LEU A 301 -12.82 14.85 -20.13
C LEU A 301 -11.71 14.13 -20.90
N SER A 302 -10.52 14.11 -20.30
CA SER A 302 -9.30 13.54 -20.86
C SER A 302 -8.74 12.36 -20.09
N LYS A 303 -9.00 12.31 -18.77
CA LYS A 303 -8.57 11.23 -17.88
C LYS A 303 -9.75 10.72 -17.06
N LEU A 304 -9.93 9.41 -17.04
CA LEU A 304 -11.02 8.76 -16.32
C LEU A 304 -10.50 7.52 -15.59
N ASN A 305 -10.78 7.45 -14.28
CA ASN A 305 -10.58 6.24 -13.49
C ASN A 305 -11.93 5.66 -13.07
N ILE A 306 -12.19 4.39 -13.38
CA ILE A 306 -13.41 3.65 -13.00
C ILE A 306 -13.12 2.33 -12.29
N ARG A 307 -11.88 2.09 -11.85
CA ARG A 307 -11.51 0.85 -11.14
C ARG A 307 -12.33 0.60 -9.88
N GLY A 308 -12.45 -0.67 -9.48
CA GLY A 308 -13.12 -1.05 -8.24
C GLY A 308 -14.64 -0.87 -8.27
N ASN A 309 -15.25 -0.65 -9.44
CA ASN A 309 -16.69 -0.48 -9.58
C ASN A 309 -17.35 -1.68 -10.28
N PRO A 310 -18.50 -2.18 -9.78
CA PRO A 310 -19.22 -3.27 -10.43
C PRO A 310 -19.74 -2.94 -11.84
N LEU A 311 -20.32 -1.75 -12.03
CA LEU A 311 -20.91 -1.26 -13.29
C LEU A 311 -21.81 -2.28 -14.03
N ASP A 312 -22.52 -3.11 -13.27
CA ASP A 312 -23.25 -4.30 -13.75
C ASP A 312 -24.66 -3.99 -14.29
N GLN A 313 -25.13 -2.75 -14.23
CA GLN A 313 -26.44 -2.32 -14.77
C GLN A 313 -26.36 -1.77 -16.20
N ILE A 314 -25.17 -1.69 -16.79
CA ILE A 314 -24.95 -1.28 -18.18
C ILE A 314 -24.07 -2.35 -18.83
N SER A 315 -24.36 -2.72 -20.08
CA SER A 315 -23.51 -3.69 -20.79
C SER A 315 -22.13 -3.09 -21.09
N GLY A 316 -21.10 -3.93 -21.14
CA GLY A 316 -19.74 -3.48 -21.52
C GLY A 316 -19.71 -2.76 -22.87
N ASP A 317 -20.48 -3.23 -23.86
CA ASP A 317 -20.59 -2.59 -25.17
C ASP A 317 -21.23 -1.19 -25.10
N ASP A 318 -22.26 -1.02 -24.27
CA ASP A 318 -22.90 0.29 -24.06
C ASP A 318 -21.98 1.24 -23.29
N LEU A 319 -21.19 0.74 -22.34
CA LEU A 319 -20.15 1.52 -21.65
C LEU A 319 -19.05 1.95 -22.61
N LEU A 320 -18.53 1.04 -23.44
CA LEU A 320 -17.54 1.36 -24.47
C LEU A 320 -18.09 2.40 -25.46
N LYS A 321 -19.36 2.29 -25.85
CA LYS A 321 -20.02 3.29 -26.71
C LYS A 321 -20.18 4.64 -26.02
N LEU A 322 -20.54 4.66 -24.74
CA LEU A 322 -20.59 5.88 -23.93
C LEU A 322 -19.20 6.53 -23.85
N PHE A 323 -18.17 5.73 -23.56
CA PHE A 323 -16.80 6.20 -23.42
C PHE A 323 -16.21 6.69 -24.75
N GLY A 324 -16.53 6.02 -25.85
CA GLY A 324 -16.17 6.46 -27.20
C GLY A 324 -16.83 7.79 -27.60
N GLY A 325 -17.86 8.24 -26.88
CA GLY A 325 -18.43 9.57 -27.03
C GLY A 325 -17.56 10.71 -26.48
N PHE A 326 -16.67 10.44 -25.52
CA PHE A 326 -15.74 11.44 -24.98
C PHE A 326 -14.56 11.64 -25.91
N THR A 327 -14.70 12.57 -26.86
CA THR A 327 -13.70 12.77 -27.93
C THR A 327 -12.30 13.20 -27.45
N GLN A 328 -12.18 13.71 -26.21
CA GLN A 328 -10.91 14.12 -25.61
C GLN A 328 -10.32 13.07 -24.66
N LEU A 329 -10.98 11.93 -24.44
CA LEU A 329 -10.51 10.91 -23.52
C LEU A 329 -9.21 10.29 -24.07
N GLN A 330 -8.13 10.43 -23.31
CA GLN A 330 -6.78 9.96 -23.62
C GLN A 330 -6.30 8.91 -22.63
N GLU A 331 -6.71 8.99 -21.37
CA GLU A 331 -6.26 8.09 -20.31
C GLU A 331 -7.45 7.41 -19.65
N LEU A 332 -7.42 6.09 -19.56
CA LEU A 332 -8.44 5.28 -18.92
C LEU A 332 -7.82 4.31 -17.93
N GLU A 333 -8.36 4.30 -16.70
CA GLU A 333 -8.04 3.30 -15.69
C GLU A 333 -9.27 2.44 -15.41
N VAL A 334 -9.11 1.13 -15.58
CA VAL A 334 -10.20 0.14 -15.50
C VAL A 334 -9.66 -1.24 -15.09
N ASP A 335 -10.51 -2.02 -14.43
CA ASP A 335 -10.21 -3.42 -14.11
C ASP A 335 -10.25 -4.29 -15.39
N ILE A 336 -9.26 -5.16 -15.55
CA ILE A 336 -9.18 -6.13 -16.65
C ILE A 336 -8.78 -7.50 -16.07
N PRO A 337 -9.69 -8.48 -15.97
CA PRO A 337 -11.08 -8.44 -16.42
C PRO A 337 -11.97 -7.55 -15.55
N GLY A 338 -12.94 -6.88 -16.18
CA GLY A 338 -13.85 -5.97 -15.49
C GLY A 338 -15.04 -5.57 -16.36
N PRO A 339 -15.71 -4.44 -16.03
CA PRO A 339 -16.94 -4.01 -16.70
C PRO A 339 -16.81 -3.79 -18.22
N LEU A 340 -15.61 -3.49 -18.71
CA LEU A 340 -15.32 -3.30 -20.13
C LEU A 340 -14.85 -4.57 -20.85
N GLY A 341 -14.82 -5.71 -20.16
CA GLY A 341 -14.39 -6.99 -20.70
C GLY A 341 -13.05 -7.47 -20.12
N ASN A 342 -12.42 -8.41 -20.82
CA ASN A 342 -11.26 -9.17 -20.34
C ASN A 342 -9.99 -8.97 -21.18
N SER A 343 -10.00 -8.01 -22.10
CA SER A 343 -8.92 -7.80 -23.07
C SER A 343 -8.63 -6.32 -23.24
N ALA A 344 -7.45 -5.90 -22.81
CA ALA A 344 -6.94 -4.54 -23.02
C ALA A 344 -6.95 -4.16 -24.52
N ILE A 345 -6.57 -5.11 -25.39
CA ILE A 345 -6.58 -4.90 -26.84
C ILE A 345 -8.01 -4.62 -27.35
N SER A 346 -9.01 -5.37 -26.89
CA SER A 346 -10.41 -5.16 -27.30
C SER A 346 -10.95 -3.80 -26.85
N ILE A 347 -10.52 -3.34 -25.68
CA ILE A 347 -10.86 -2.02 -25.16
C ILE A 347 -10.22 -0.94 -26.05
N LEU A 348 -8.92 -1.07 -26.35
CA LEU A 348 -8.19 -0.13 -27.22
C LEU A 348 -8.73 -0.10 -28.66
N GLU A 349 -9.15 -1.24 -29.22
CA GLU A 349 -9.82 -1.29 -30.53
C GLU A 349 -11.16 -0.53 -30.52
N SER A 350 -11.89 -0.58 -29.41
CA SER A 350 -13.16 0.11 -29.22
C SER A 350 -12.99 1.61 -28.90
N LEU A 351 -11.86 1.97 -28.28
CA LEU A 351 -11.51 3.32 -27.84
C LEU A 351 -10.17 3.77 -28.43
N PRO A 352 -10.09 4.01 -29.75
CA PRO A 352 -8.83 4.22 -30.47
C PRO A 352 -8.10 5.54 -30.14
N ASN A 353 -8.75 6.45 -29.41
CA ASN A 353 -8.16 7.73 -29.02
C ASN A 353 -7.36 7.64 -27.72
N LEU A 354 -7.38 6.50 -27.00
CA LEU A 354 -6.62 6.34 -25.76
C LEU A 354 -5.12 6.28 -26.04
N SER A 355 -4.36 7.14 -25.36
CA SER A 355 -2.89 7.09 -25.32
C SER A 355 -2.38 6.18 -24.19
N LEU A 356 -3.08 6.16 -23.06
CA LEU A 356 -2.74 5.34 -21.89
C LEU A 356 -3.93 4.51 -21.43
N LEU A 357 -3.69 3.22 -21.18
CA LEU A 357 -4.63 2.32 -20.53
C LEU A 357 -3.95 1.73 -19.30
N ASN A 358 -4.53 1.93 -18.13
CA ASN A 358 -3.96 1.49 -16.85
C ASN A 358 -2.52 1.98 -16.61
N GLY A 359 -2.21 3.20 -17.06
CA GLY A 359 -0.87 3.79 -16.93
C GLY A 359 0.17 3.29 -17.93
N VAL A 360 -0.21 2.41 -18.87
CA VAL A 360 0.69 1.86 -19.90
C VAL A 360 0.32 2.42 -21.28
N ASP A 361 1.33 2.76 -22.08
CA ASP A 361 1.14 3.23 -23.46
C ASP A 361 0.35 2.24 -24.32
N SER A 362 -0.70 2.73 -25.00
CA SER A 362 -1.55 1.93 -25.88
C SER A 362 -0.75 1.24 -26.99
N SER A 363 0.27 1.90 -27.56
CA SER A 363 1.16 1.31 -28.57
C SER A 363 1.93 0.12 -28.01
N SER A 364 2.50 0.25 -26.81
CA SER A 364 3.24 -0.82 -26.12
C SER A 364 2.35 -2.03 -25.83
N ILE A 365 1.08 -1.81 -25.46
CA ILE A 365 0.10 -2.89 -25.24
C ILE A 365 -0.18 -3.64 -26.55
N ILE A 366 -0.44 -2.91 -27.64
CA ILE A 366 -0.72 -3.51 -28.96
C ILE A 366 0.49 -4.28 -29.49
N GLU A 367 1.70 -3.72 -29.37
CA GLU A 367 2.94 -4.37 -29.82
C GLU A 367 3.26 -5.63 -29.02
N SER A 368 3.06 -5.59 -27.70
CA SER A 368 3.32 -6.75 -26.83
C SER A 368 2.28 -7.86 -26.94
N GLY A 369 1.09 -7.57 -27.48
CA GLY A 369 -0.01 -8.53 -27.58
C GLY A 369 -0.57 -8.98 -26.23
N LYS A 370 -0.25 -8.27 -25.13
CA LYS A 370 -0.71 -8.61 -23.78
C LYS A 370 -2.19 -8.21 -23.61
N HIS A 371 -3.03 -9.20 -23.34
CA HIS A 371 -4.46 -8.99 -23.12
C HIS A 371 -4.79 -8.47 -21.71
N ILE A 372 -3.90 -8.70 -20.74
CA ILE A 372 -4.01 -8.19 -19.37
C ILE A 372 -2.87 -7.19 -19.20
N VAL A 373 -3.24 -5.96 -18.89
CA VAL A 373 -2.31 -4.92 -18.45
C VAL A 373 -2.47 -4.90 -16.96
N ASP A 374 -1.65 -5.71 -16.27
CA ASP A 374 -1.55 -5.64 -14.82
C ASP A 374 -1.11 -4.22 -14.50
N SER A 375 -2.05 -3.38 -14.07
CA SER A 375 -1.72 -2.23 -13.23
C SER A 375 -0.84 -2.78 -12.12
N ALA A 376 0.32 -2.16 -11.89
CA ALA A 376 1.26 -2.58 -10.85
C ALA A 376 0.47 -3.03 -9.62
N LEU A 377 0.50 -4.34 -9.31
CA LEU A 377 -0.28 -4.89 -8.21
C LEU A 377 0.14 -4.14 -6.96
N GLU A 378 -0.75 -3.30 -6.43
CA GLU A 378 -0.42 -2.57 -5.22
C GLU A 378 -0.21 -3.57 -4.08
N PRO A 379 0.85 -3.43 -3.27
CA PRO A 379 1.08 -4.32 -2.15
C PRO A 379 -0.12 -4.26 -1.21
N ARG A 380 -0.85 -5.37 -1.08
CA ARG A 380 -1.91 -5.48 -0.07
C ARG A 380 -1.27 -5.47 1.32
N LEU A 381 -1.33 -4.32 1.97
CA LEU A 381 -0.88 -4.18 3.35
C LEU A 381 -1.80 -5.00 4.28
N PRO A 382 -1.24 -5.64 5.33
CA PRO A 382 -2.03 -6.37 6.31
C PRO A 382 -3.00 -5.41 7.01
N GLU A 383 -4.25 -5.82 7.16
CA GLU A 383 -5.24 -5.14 8.01
C GLU A 383 -5.30 -5.87 9.34
N TRP A 384 -5.54 -5.13 10.42
CA TRP A 384 -5.68 -5.67 11.77
C TRP A 384 -6.68 -4.82 12.57
N SER A 385 -7.26 -5.41 13.61
CA SER A 385 -8.06 -4.64 14.58
C SER A 385 -7.20 -4.27 15.81
N PRO A 386 -7.52 -3.17 16.52
CA PRO A 386 -6.81 -2.79 17.75
C PRO A 386 -6.84 -3.87 18.86
N GLU A 387 -7.84 -4.75 18.86
CA GLU A 387 -7.98 -5.84 19.83
C GLU A 387 -7.17 -7.09 19.44
N GLU A 388 -6.71 -7.18 18.19
CA GLU A 388 -5.94 -8.34 17.71
C GLU A 388 -4.58 -8.39 18.43
N PRO A 389 -4.17 -9.54 19.00
CA PRO A 389 -2.90 -9.61 19.71
C PRO A 389 -1.70 -9.48 18.74
N LEU A 390 -0.61 -8.87 19.21
CA LEU A 390 0.54 -8.56 18.36
C LEU A 390 1.12 -9.77 17.61
N ALA A 391 1.10 -10.96 18.22
CA ALA A 391 1.63 -12.15 17.57
C ALA A 391 0.86 -12.49 16.28
N GLU A 392 -0.45 -12.33 16.30
CA GLU A 392 -1.34 -12.56 15.16
C GLU A 392 -1.15 -11.49 14.08
N ARG A 393 -1.04 -10.21 14.48
CA ARG A 393 -0.74 -9.11 13.56
C ARG A 393 0.60 -9.32 12.84
N VAL A 394 1.63 -9.75 13.58
CA VAL A 394 2.94 -10.09 13.01
C VAL A 394 2.83 -11.26 12.03
N ILE A 395 2.07 -12.30 12.35
CA ILE A 395 1.83 -13.43 11.42
C ILE A 395 1.10 -12.98 10.15
N GLY A 396 0.16 -12.03 10.25
CA GLY A 396 -0.52 -11.45 9.09
C GLY A 396 0.43 -10.64 8.20
N ALA A 397 1.34 -9.89 8.81
CA ALA A 397 2.25 -8.97 8.12
C ALA A 397 3.53 -9.60 7.58
N MET A 398 4.02 -10.69 8.20
CA MET A 398 5.37 -11.20 7.96
C MET A 398 5.69 -11.50 6.49
N TRP A 399 4.70 -11.87 5.69
CA TRP A 399 4.88 -12.26 4.27
C TRP A 399 5.52 -11.17 3.41
N LEU A 400 5.38 -9.90 3.77
CA LEU A 400 6.04 -8.77 3.09
C LEU A 400 7.55 -8.70 3.37
N TYR A 401 8.01 -9.30 4.46
CA TYR A 401 9.36 -9.14 5.00
C TYR A 401 10.19 -10.42 4.94
N LEU A 402 9.52 -11.58 4.87
CA LEU A 402 10.17 -12.87 4.97
C LEU A 402 11.05 -13.18 3.76
N MET A 403 12.18 -13.81 4.07
CA MET A 403 13.00 -14.52 3.12
C MET A 403 13.27 -15.94 3.62
N THR A 404 13.86 -16.77 2.76
CA THR A 404 14.20 -18.13 3.13
C THR A 404 15.52 -18.59 2.55
N TYR A 405 16.18 -19.50 3.25
CA TYR A 405 17.24 -20.32 2.72
C TYR A 405 17.08 -21.77 3.19
N ARG A 406 17.75 -22.69 2.50
CA ARG A 406 17.88 -24.08 2.96
C ARG A 406 19.33 -24.35 3.30
N LEU A 407 19.54 -25.03 4.41
CA LEU A 407 20.87 -25.53 4.78
C LEU A 407 21.13 -26.81 4.00
N ALA A 408 22.36 -26.99 3.54
CA ALA A 408 22.81 -28.21 2.91
C ALA A 408 24.22 -28.50 3.39
N ASP A 409 24.50 -29.76 3.67
CA ASP A 409 25.86 -30.27 3.80
C ASP A 409 26.22 -31.12 2.58
N ASP A 410 27.42 -31.71 2.58
CA ASP A 410 27.93 -32.51 1.46
C ASP A 410 27.09 -33.78 1.18
N GLU A 411 26.22 -34.20 2.10
CA GLU A 411 25.45 -35.44 2.02
C GLU A 411 23.94 -35.20 1.83
N LYS A 412 23.39 -34.13 2.40
CA LYS A 412 21.94 -33.89 2.45
C LYS A 412 21.58 -32.39 2.43
N ILE A 413 20.52 -32.08 1.69
CA ILE A 413 19.80 -30.80 1.78
C ILE A 413 18.73 -30.92 2.86
N ASP A 414 18.64 -29.93 3.74
CA ASP A 414 17.54 -29.80 4.70
C ASP A 414 16.21 -29.67 3.94
N GLU A 415 15.30 -30.58 4.25
CA GLU A 415 13.99 -30.66 3.62
C GLU A 415 13.10 -29.49 4.05
N THR A 416 13.36 -28.93 5.23
CA THR A 416 12.60 -27.79 5.73
C THR A 416 13.37 -26.49 5.48
N PRO A 417 12.76 -25.44 4.92
CA PRO A 417 13.37 -24.13 4.82
C PRO A 417 13.53 -23.45 6.19
N VAL A 418 14.59 -22.65 6.35
CA VAL A 418 14.66 -21.63 7.40
C VAL A 418 14.03 -20.36 6.84
N TRP A 419 13.13 -19.76 7.60
CA TRP A 419 12.54 -18.46 7.29
C TRP A 419 13.21 -17.42 8.18
N TYR A 420 13.38 -16.21 7.67
CA TYR A 420 13.97 -15.14 8.45
C TYR A 420 13.43 -13.77 8.05
N VAL A 421 13.46 -12.87 9.03
CA VAL A 421 13.22 -11.43 8.90
C VAL A 421 14.56 -10.73 9.08
N MET A 422 14.89 -9.81 8.18
CA MET A 422 16.09 -8.98 8.28
C MET A 422 15.96 -7.98 9.43
N ASP A 423 17.06 -7.36 9.83
CA ASP A 423 17.01 -6.18 10.71
C ASP A 423 16.23 -5.00 10.10
N GLU A 424 16.18 -3.89 10.85
CA GLU A 424 15.44 -2.68 10.46
C GLU A 424 15.88 -2.13 9.10
N LEU A 425 17.18 -2.20 8.78
CA LEU A 425 17.72 -1.68 7.52
C LEU A 425 17.32 -2.57 6.35
N GLY A 426 17.56 -3.87 6.46
CA GLY A 426 17.22 -4.81 5.38
C GLY A 426 15.72 -4.91 5.13
N SER A 427 14.92 -4.87 6.19
CA SER A 427 13.45 -4.97 6.10
C SER A 427 12.79 -3.72 5.49
N ALA A 428 13.48 -2.58 5.46
CA ALA A 428 13.04 -1.36 4.78
C ALA A 428 13.25 -1.38 3.26
N MET A 429 13.90 -2.40 2.71
CA MET A 429 14.09 -2.54 1.25
C MET A 429 12.83 -3.09 0.57
N ARG A 430 12.08 -2.20 -0.07
CA ARG A 430 10.84 -2.53 -0.78
C ARG A 430 11.09 -3.11 -2.18
N HIS A 431 10.03 -3.65 -2.77
CA HIS A 431 10.08 -4.20 -4.11
C HIS A 431 10.06 -3.08 -5.19
N SER A 432 10.84 -3.26 -6.25
CA SER A 432 10.65 -2.55 -7.52
C SER A 432 10.98 -3.48 -8.68
N ASP A 433 10.22 -3.38 -9.78
CA ASP A 433 10.55 -4.03 -11.06
C ASP A 433 11.84 -3.48 -11.69
N ASN A 434 12.26 -2.27 -11.28
CA ASN A 434 13.52 -1.64 -11.69
C ASN A 434 14.46 -1.46 -10.49
N ALA A 435 14.67 -2.55 -9.74
CA ALA A 435 15.48 -2.56 -8.54
C ALA A 435 16.94 -2.09 -8.76
N ASN A 436 17.41 -1.22 -7.87
CA ASN A 436 18.77 -0.67 -7.90
C ASN A 436 19.73 -1.37 -6.92
N PHE A 437 19.24 -2.31 -6.11
CA PHE A 437 20.05 -3.19 -5.27
C PHE A 437 19.76 -4.65 -5.54
N ARG A 438 20.78 -5.47 -5.25
CA ARG A 438 20.62 -6.91 -5.11
C ARG A 438 20.87 -7.31 -3.67
N ILE A 439 20.11 -8.31 -3.23
CA ILE A 439 20.22 -8.88 -1.90
C ILE A 439 20.38 -10.40 -2.00
N ALA A 440 21.09 -11.01 -1.06
CA ALA A 440 21.21 -12.46 -0.99
C ALA A 440 21.50 -12.94 0.44
N PRO A 441 20.89 -14.05 0.89
CA PRO A 441 21.33 -14.73 2.11
C PRO A 441 22.77 -15.24 1.91
N PHE A 442 23.59 -15.10 2.93
CA PHE A 442 24.97 -15.56 2.92
C PHE A 442 25.36 -16.17 4.25
N LEU A 443 25.93 -17.37 4.18
CA LEU A 443 26.30 -18.15 5.34
C LEU A 443 27.82 -18.06 5.53
N PHE A 444 28.26 -17.25 6.49
CA PHE A 444 29.69 -17.07 6.76
C PHE A 444 30.19 -18.11 7.77
N MET A 445 31.23 -18.86 7.39
CA MET A 445 31.85 -19.91 8.21
C MET A 445 33.24 -19.45 8.68
N PRO A 446 33.39 -18.76 9.82
CA PRO A 446 34.67 -18.24 10.29
C PRO A 446 35.73 -19.32 10.54
N GLU A 447 35.31 -20.54 10.87
CA GLU A 447 36.21 -21.71 11.00
C GLU A 447 36.10 -22.69 9.82
N GLY A 448 35.53 -22.23 8.70
CA GLY A 448 35.34 -23.04 7.50
C GLY A 448 34.41 -24.24 7.67
N LYS A 449 33.60 -24.26 8.75
CA LYS A 449 32.69 -25.35 9.08
C LYS A 449 31.28 -24.85 9.34
N LEU A 450 30.30 -25.65 8.95
CA LEU A 450 28.88 -25.33 9.05
C LEU A 450 28.41 -25.08 10.49
N HIS A 451 28.97 -25.77 11.49
CA HIS A 451 28.57 -25.55 12.90
C HIS A 451 29.03 -24.20 13.47
N THR A 452 29.98 -23.53 12.80
CA THR A 452 30.40 -22.16 13.15
C THR A 452 29.70 -21.10 12.32
N ALA A 453 28.79 -21.53 11.44
CA ALA A 453 28.19 -20.64 10.47
C ALA A 453 27.33 -19.57 11.11
N ILE A 454 27.44 -18.35 10.59
CA ILE A 454 26.61 -17.21 10.95
C ILE A 454 25.88 -16.77 9.69
N SER A 455 24.56 -16.61 9.80
CA SER A 455 23.71 -16.18 8.69
C SER A 455 23.64 -14.66 8.63
N TYR A 456 23.91 -14.13 7.45
CA TYR A 456 23.72 -12.72 7.12
C TYR A 456 22.85 -12.59 5.88
N THR A 457 22.34 -11.39 5.65
CA THR A 457 21.97 -10.94 4.31
C THR A 457 23.01 -9.96 3.82
N ILE A 458 23.42 -10.11 2.56
CA ILE A 458 24.34 -9.20 1.89
C ILE A 458 23.56 -8.38 0.89
N LEU A 459 23.83 -7.07 0.85
CA LEU A 459 23.23 -6.14 -0.11
C LEU A 459 24.29 -5.29 -0.83
N TRP A 460 24.09 -5.06 -2.13
CA TRP A 460 24.99 -4.24 -2.95
C TRP A 460 24.23 -3.55 -4.10
N PRO A 461 24.68 -2.35 -4.52
CA PRO A 461 24.07 -1.61 -5.62
C PRO A 461 24.32 -2.31 -6.96
N THR A 462 23.28 -2.44 -7.78
CA THR A 462 23.34 -2.97 -9.17
C THR A 462 23.31 -1.87 -10.22
N HIS A 463 22.97 -0.66 -9.80
CA HIS A 463 22.95 0.59 -10.56
C HIS A 463 23.62 1.70 -9.75
N ASP A 464 23.90 2.84 -10.39
CA ASP A 464 24.29 4.03 -9.65
C ASP A 464 23.07 4.55 -8.88
N VAL A 465 23.26 4.88 -7.61
CA VAL A 465 22.20 5.36 -6.70
C VAL A 465 22.61 6.71 -6.13
N HIS A 466 21.74 7.71 -6.25
CA HIS A 466 22.01 9.08 -5.81
C HIS A 466 21.40 9.37 -4.44
N THR A 467 21.97 10.34 -3.73
CA THR A 467 21.46 10.80 -2.43
C THR A 467 19.98 11.19 -2.55
N GLY A 468 19.14 10.68 -1.66
CA GLY A 468 17.69 10.85 -1.65
C GLY A 468 16.92 9.80 -2.44
N GLU A 469 17.57 8.93 -3.21
CA GLU A 469 16.89 7.84 -3.91
C GLU A 469 16.58 6.66 -2.98
N GLU A 470 15.42 6.03 -3.23
CA GLU A 470 15.02 4.81 -2.54
C GLU A 470 15.85 3.61 -3.02
N CYS A 471 16.33 2.81 -2.08
CA CYS A 471 17.06 1.57 -2.32
C CYS A 471 16.07 0.41 -2.34
N THR A 472 15.85 -0.18 -3.52
CA THR A 472 14.83 -1.20 -3.77
C THR A 472 15.45 -2.51 -4.25
N ARG A 473 14.71 -3.60 -4.03
CA ARG A 473 15.10 -4.97 -4.44
C ARG A 473 14.03 -5.59 -5.34
N ASP A 474 14.42 -6.60 -6.10
CA ASP A 474 13.47 -7.41 -6.85
C ASP A 474 13.09 -8.65 -6.03
N PHE A 475 11.83 -8.76 -5.60
CA PHE A 475 11.32 -9.91 -4.85
C PHE A 475 11.20 -11.17 -5.72
N LEU A 476 11.06 -10.97 -7.04
CA LEU A 476 10.90 -12.00 -8.04
C LEU A 476 12.21 -12.30 -8.76
N PHE A 477 13.34 -11.83 -8.22
CA PHE A 477 14.64 -12.03 -8.84
C PHE A 477 14.92 -13.52 -9.11
N GLY A 478 15.11 -13.85 -10.39
CA GLY A 478 15.32 -15.23 -10.84
C GLY A 478 14.05 -16.01 -11.19
N ILE A 479 12.87 -15.42 -10.99
CA ILE A 479 11.56 -15.92 -11.43
C ILE A 479 11.21 -15.23 -12.75
N GLY A 480 11.75 -15.74 -13.86
CA GLY A 480 11.29 -15.34 -15.19
C GLY A 480 10.17 -16.27 -15.66
N ILE A 481 9.12 -15.71 -16.27
CA ILE A 481 8.27 -16.50 -17.16
C ILE A 481 9.17 -16.90 -18.33
N GLN A 482 9.60 -18.15 -18.38
CA GLN A 482 10.13 -18.69 -19.62
C GLN A 482 9.03 -18.55 -20.66
N GLU A 483 9.23 -17.68 -21.67
CA GLU A 483 8.50 -17.81 -22.93
C GLU A 483 8.69 -19.26 -23.37
N VAL A 484 7.61 -20.05 -23.31
CA VAL A 484 7.61 -21.38 -23.90
C VAL A 484 7.76 -21.17 -25.40
N PRO A 485 8.91 -21.50 -26.03
CA PRO A 485 9.08 -21.30 -27.44
C PRO A 485 8.25 -22.37 -28.15
N GLY A 486 7.17 -21.94 -28.81
CA GLY A 486 6.45 -22.73 -29.80
C GLY A 486 5.37 -23.66 -29.25
N THR A 487 4.13 -23.16 -29.22
CA THR A 487 3.00 -24.00 -29.62
C THR A 487 3.19 -24.35 -31.10
N ALA A 488 3.85 -25.48 -31.36
CA ALA A 488 3.77 -26.11 -32.65
C ALA A 488 2.30 -26.40 -32.93
N SER A 489 1.74 -25.74 -33.95
CA SER A 489 0.46 -26.14 -34.54
C SER A 489 0.55 -27.60 -34.94
N ILE A 490 -0.16 -28.46 -34.22
CA ILE A 490 -0.50 -29.79 -34.72
C ILE A 490 -1.78 -29.59 -35.55
N LYS A 491 -1.66 -29.88 -36.84
CA LYS A 491 -2.76 -29.94 -37.80
C LYS A 491 -3.86 -30.90 -37.36
#